data_AF-A0A1S8YH85-F1
#
_entry.id   AF-A0A1S8YH85-F1
#
_cell.length_a   1.000
_cell.length_b   1.000
_cell.length_c   1.000
_cell.angle_alpha   90.00
_cell.angle_beta   90.00
_cell.angle_gamma   90.00
#
_symmetry.space_group_name_H-M   'P 1'
#
loop_
_entity.id
_entity.type
_entity.pdbx_description
1 polymer ?
#
loop_
_entity_poly.entity_id
_entity_poly.type
_entity_poly.pdbx_seq_one_letter_code
_entity_poly.pdbx_strand_id
1 'polypeptide(L)'
;MNKLQRFLPDQRFLILLNRFILKYDESECSKEKIIKDAYLFCIGYFLKYQQDYENPGLKGSSNIIAVLTSALLSPNFHTIPSTISLERILYFYKFIVEYVVWNEYEVEKSFREHKLNYERTAMSSKYNQLIKKKI
;
A
#
# COMPACT_ATOMS: atom_id res chain seq x y z
N MET A 1 -20.46 -6.97 9.98
CA MET A 1 -19.15 -6.39 10.33
C MET A 1 -18.13 -6.75 9.27
N ASN A 2 -17.42 -5.78 8.69
CA ASN A 2 -16.41 -6.06 7.66
C ASN A 2 -15.30 -6.91 8.30
N LYS A 3 -15.11 -8.17 7.85
CA LYS A 3 -14.18 -9.14 8.47
C LYS A 3 -12.74 -8.63 8.58
N LEU A 4 -12.38 -7.57 7.84
CA LEU A 4 -11.06 -6.92 7.88
C LEU A 4 -10.86 -5.97 9.07
N GLN A 5 -11.93 -5.46 9.68
CA GLN A 5 -11.84 -4.47 10.77
C GLN A 5 -11.27 -5.04 12.08
N ARG A 6 -11.31 -6.37 12.24
CA ARG A 6 -10.73 -7.08 13.41
C ARG A 6 -9.20 -7.16 13.39
N PHE A 7 -8.57 -6.89 12.25
CA PHE A 7 -7.12 -6.95 12.10
C PHE A 7 -6.50 -5.58 12.35
N LEU A 8 -5.32 -5.60 12.95
CA LEU A 8 -4.47 -4.43 13.13
C LEU A 8 -4.07 -3.83 11.76
N PRO A 9 -3.71 -2.53 11.70
CA PRO A 9 -3.46 -1.84 10.43
C PRO A 9 -2.39 -2.48 9.54
N ASP A 10 -1.30 -2.94 10.14
CA ASP A 10 -0.18 -3.70 9.56
C ASP A 10 -0.62 -5.06 9.03
N GLN A 11 -1.37 -5.82 9.83
CA GLN A 11 -1.91 -7.11 9.39
C GLN A 11 -2.88 -6.95 8.23
N ARG A 12 -3.76 -5.95 8.33
CA ARG A 12 -4.73 -5.63 7.28
C ARG A 12 -4.03 -5.30 5.97
N PHE A 13 -2.94 -4.53 6.05
CA PHE A 13 -2.12 -4.21 4.90
C PHE A 13 -1.56 -5.47 4.23
N LEU A 14 -0.91 -6.35 5.00
CA LEU A 14 -0.32 -7.59 4.48
C LEU A 14 -1.36 -8.57 3.93
N ILE A 15 -2.52 -8.69 4.59
CA ILE A 15 -3.64 -9.51 4.11
C ILE A 15 -4.14 -9.01 2.76
N LEU A 16 -4.31 -7.70 2.60
CA LEU A 16 -4.80 -7.11 1.35
C LEU A 16 -3.76 -7.21 0.24
N LEU A 17 -2.47 -6.99 0.56
CA LEU A 17 -1.38 -7.15 -0.38
C LEU A 17 -1.29 -8.60 -0.91
N ASN A 18 -1.39 -9.60 -0.04
CA ASN A 18 -1.42 -11.01 -0.48
C ASN A 18 -2.62 -11.30 -1.40
N ARG A 19 -3.81 -10.77 -1.08
CA ARG A 19 -5.00 -10.95 -1.92
C ARG A 19 -4.84 -10.28 -3.27
N PHE A 20 -4.24 -9.10 -3.30
CA PHE A 20 -3.93 -8.36 -4.51
C PHE A 20 -3.00 -9.18 -5.42
N ILE A 21 -1.86 -9.64 -4.86
CA ILE A 21 -0.88 -10.44 -5.61
C ILE A 21 -1.51 -11.74 -6.12
N LEU A 22 -2.27 -12.46 -5.27
CA LEU A 22 -2.93 -13.70 -5.65
C LEU A 22 -3.87 -13.50 -6.85
N LYS A 23 -4.64 -12.42 -6.87
CA LYS A 23 -5.56 -12.14 -7.99
C LYS A 23 -4.84 -11.88 -9.30
N TYR A 24 -3.67 -11.25 -9.24
CA TYR A 24 -2.84 -11.00 -10.42
C TYR A 24 -2.15 -12.26 -10.94
N ASP A 25 -1.71 -13.13 -10.02
CA ASP A 25 -1.13 -14.44 -10.34
C ASP A 25 -2.17 -15.34 -11.01
N GLU A 26 -3.41 -15.38 -10.48
CA GLU A 26 -4.57 -16.07 -11.08
C GLU A 26 -4.96 -15.50 -12.46
N SER A 27 -4.54 -14.28 -12.79
CA SER A 27 -4.87 -13.60 -14.05
C SER A 27 -3.74 -13.70 -15.10
N GLU A 28 -2.76 -14.59 -14.90
CA GLU A 28 -1.61 -14.83 -15.79
C GLU A 28 -0.82 -13.56 -16.14
N CYS A 29 -0.79 -12.58 -15.22
CA CYS A 29 -0.03 -11.35 -15.40
C CYS A 29 1.47 -11.62 -15.34
N SER A 30 2.25 -10.89 -16.15
CA SER A 30 3.71 -10.94 -16.04
C SER A 30 4.17 -10.47 -14.67
N LYS A 31 5.19 -11.15 -14.10
CA LYS A 31 5.73 -10.81 -12.78
C LYS A 31 6.10 -9.33 -12.63
N GLU A 32 6.70 -8.74 -13.68
CA GLU A 32 7.04 -7.31 -13.71
C GLU A 32 5.82 -6.42 -13.50
N LYS A 33 4.70 -6.75 -14.17
CA LYS A 33 3.45 -6.03 -13.98
C LYS A 33 2.89 -6.18 -12.57
N ILE A 34 2.94 -7.40 -12.01
CA ILE A 34 2.50 -7.64 -10.62
C ILE A 34 3.30 -6.77 -9.65
N ILE A 35 4.62 -6.67 -9.82
CA ILE A 35 5.50 -5.86 -8.95
C ILE A 35 5.15 -4.37 -9.05
N LYS A 36 5.04 -3.85 -10.28
CA LYS A 36 4.68 -2.45 -10.53
C LYS A 36 3.34 -2.08 -9.90
N ASP A 37 2.33 -2.92 -10.13
CA ASP A 37 0.99 -2.66 -9.61
C ASP A 37 0.92 -2.91 -8.10
N ALA A 38 1.71 -3.83 -7.54
CA ALA A 38 1.82 -4.02 -6.10
C ALA A 38 2.47 -2.82 -5.42
N TYR A 39 3.46 -2.17 -6.05
CA TYR A 39 4.00 -0.90 -5.55
C TYR A 39 2.94 0.21 -5.57
N LEU A 40 2.16 0.33 -6.65
CA LEU A 40 1.03 1.27 -6.72
C LEU A 40 -0.03 0.99 -5.64
N PHE A 41 -0.33 -0.29 -5.39
CA PHE A 41 -1.19 -0.71 -4.29
C PHE A 41 -0.64 -0.21 -2.95
N CYS A 42 0.66 -0.34 -2.70
CA CYS A 42 1.30 0.15 -1.48
C CYS A 42 1.19 1.67 -1.34
N ILE A 43 1.39 2.44 -2.42
CA ILE A 43 1.17 3.89 -2.42
C ILE A 43 -0.29 4.22 -2.05
N GLY A 44 -1.24 3.60 -2.73
CA GLY A 44 -2.67 3.84 -2.48
C GLY A 44 -3.10 3.49 -1.06
N TYR A 45 -2.57 2.39 -0.51
CA TYR A 45 -2.82 2.01 0.88
C TYR A 45 -2.22 3.02 1.86
N PHE A 46 -0.97 3.42 1.64
CA PHE A 46 -0.27 4.40 2.46
C PHE A 46 -1.03 5.72 2.54
N LEU A 47 -1.37 6.30 1.39
CA LEU A 47 -2.08 7.58 1.31
C LEU A 47 -3.47 7.52 1.96
N LYS A 48 -4.13 6.36 1.90
CA LYS A 48 -5.49 6.22 2.41
C LYS A 48 -5.56 5.94 3.91
N TYR A 49 -4.58 5.21 4.46
CA TYR A 49 -4.70 4.63 5.80
C TYR A 49 -3.51 4.90 6.72
N GLN A 50 -2.37 5.36 6.18
CA GLN A 50 -1.11 5.44 6.93
C GLN A 50 -0.36 6.76 6.72
N GLN A 51 -1.05 7.83 6.28
CA GLN A 51 -0.43 9.16 6.15
C GLN A 51 0.15 9.68 7.46
N ASP A 52 -0.45 9.32 8.61
CA ASP A 52 0.06 9.70 9.93
C ASP A 52 1.46 9.12 10.22
N TYR A 53 1.88 8.10 9.47
CA TYR A 53 3.22 7.50 9.56
C TYR A 53 4.21 8.08 8.53
N GLU A 54 3.82 9.11 7.77
CA GLU A 54 4.73 9.77 6.84
C GLU A 54 5.90 10.43 7.60
N ASN A 55 7.12 10.01 7.30
CA ASN A 55 8.33 10.67 7.74
C ASN A 55 8.75 11.73 6.71
N PRO A 56 8.69 13.03 7.04
CA PRO A 56 9.03 14.11 6.12
C PRO A 56 10.51 14.15 5.75
N GLY A 57 11.39 13.49 6.52
CA GLY A 57 12.81 13.34 6.22
C GLY A 57 13.11 12.26 5.17
N LEU A 58 12.11 11.48 4.76
CA LEU A 58 12.24 10.43 3.75
C LEU A 58 11.57 10.85 2.44
N LYS A 59 12.11 10.36 1.31
CA LYS A 59 11.41 10.42 0.02
C LYS A 59 10.09 9.65 0.11
N GLY A 60 9.15 9.95 -0.78
CA GLY A 60 7.84 9.29 -0.78
C GLY A 60 7.95 7.78 -0.97
N SER A 61 8.73 7.36 -1.96
CA SER A 61 9.07 5.96 -2.22
C SER A 61 9.75 5.26 -1.01
N SER A 62 10.61 5.96 -0.28
CA SER A 62 11.23 5.44 0.95
C SER A 62 10.23 5.27 2.08
N ASN A 63 9.24 6.16 2.20
CA ASN A 63 8.12 5.98 3.15
C ASN A 63 7.32 4.70 2.85
N ILE A 64 7.10 4.39 1.57
CA ILE A 64 6.42 3.14 1.16
C ILE A 64 7.21 1.91 1.61
N ILE A 65 8.53 1.88 1.37
CA ILE A 65 9.40 0.79 1.84
C ILE A 65 9.37 0.70 3.36
N ALA A 66 9.46 1.83 4.07
CA ALA A 66 9.48 1.85 5.53
C ALA A 66 8.21 1.25 6.13
N VAL A 67 7.05 1.61 5.60
CA VAL A 67 5.76 1.09 6.03
C VAL A 67 5.62 -0.41 5.71
N LEU A 68 6.01 -0.82 4.51
CA LEU A 68 5.98 -2.23 4.11
C LEU A 68 6.90 -3.09 4.99
N THR A 69 8.11 -2.60 5.24
CA THR A 69 9.09 -3.26 6.12
C THR A 69 8.59 -3.31 7.56
N SER A 70 8.01 -2.22 8.06
CA SER A 70 7.45 -2.16 9.42
C SER A 70 6.30 -3.16 9.61
N ALA A 71 5.45 -3.34 8.59
CA ALA A 71 4.38 -4.33 8.64
C ALA A 71 4.92 -5.77 8.68
N LEU A 72 5.98 -6.07 7.93
CA LEU A 72 6.64 -7.38 7.92
C LEU A 72 7.40 -7.69 9.21
N LEU A 73 7.96 -6.66 9.85
CA LEU A 73 8.69 -6.78 11.13
C LEU A 73 7.78 -6.65 12.35
N SER A 74 6.47 -6.48 12.15
CA SER A 74 5.52 -6.36 13.24
C SER A 74 5.52 -7.63 14.12
N PRO A 75 5.43 -7.49 15.45
CA PRO A 75 5.27 -8.65 16.33
C PRO A 75 3.97 -9.43 16.04
N ASN A 76 3.01 -8.81 15.36
CA ASN A 76 1.74 -9.43 14.98
C ASN A 76 1.78 -10.12 13.60
N PHE A 77 2.95 -10.20 12.97
CA PHE A 77 3.12 -10.84 11.66
C PHE A 77 2.69 -12.32 11.70
N HIS A 78 3.09 -13.05 12.74
CA HIS A 78 2.77 -14.47 12.91
C HIS A 78 1.32 -14.75 13.32
N THR A 79 0.54 -13.72 13.70
CA THR A 79 -0.88 -13.87 14.05
C THR A 79 -1.81 -13.64 12.86
N ILE A 80 -1.26 -13.41 11.66
CA ILE A 80 -2.01 -13.37 10.41
C ILE A 80 -2.60 -14.77 10.11
N PRO A 81 -3.86 -14.87 9.63
CA PRO A 81 -4.49 -16.16 9.36
C PRO A 81 -3.67 -17.02 8.38
N SER A 82 -3.59 -18.33 8.65
CA SER A 82 -2.86 -19.31 7.83
C SER A 82 -3.35 -19.42 6.37
N THR A 83 -4.56 -18.92 6.07
CA THR A 83 -5.07 -18.81 4.69
C THR A 83 -4.35 -17.75 3.86
N ILE A 84 -3.47 -16.97 4.47
CA ILE A 84 -2.64 -15.95 3.84
C ILE A 84 -1.22 -16.51 3.70
N SER A 85 -0.70 -16.56 2.48
CA SER A 85 0.66 -17.02 2.23
C SER A 85 1.66 -15.92 2.58
N LEU A 86 2.24 -16.00 3.78
CA LEU A 86 3.30 -15.08 4.21
C LEU A 86 4.56 -15.21 3.35
N GLU A 87 4.87 -16.43 2.88
CA GLU A 87 5.97 -16.69 1.95
C GLU A 87 5.81 -15.91 0.64
N ARG A 88 4.61 -15.88 0.07
CA ARG A 88 4.32 -15.07 -1.13
C ARG A 88 4.57 -13.59 -0.88
N ILE A 89 4.13 -13.07 0.26
CA ILE A 89 4.36 -11.66 0.62
C ILE A 89 5.86 -11.39 0.70
N LEU A 90 6.63 -12.23 1.39
CA LEU A 90 8.09 -12.07 1.53
C LEU A 90 8.79 -12.17 0.17
N TYR A 91 8.35 -13.10 -0.69
CA TYR A 91 8.86 -13.22 -2.05
C TYR A 91 8.67 -11.92 -2.84
N PHE A 92 7.45 -11.37 -2.85
CA PHE A 92 7.16 -10.13 -3.58
C PHE A 92 7.74 -8.89 -2.90
N TYR A 93 7.88 -8.87 -1.57
CA TYR A 93 8.55 -7.80 -0.84
C TYR A 93 9.94 -7.53 -1.40
N LYS A 94 10.75 -8.59 -1.58
CA LYS A 94 12.08 -8.48 -2.18
C LYS A 94 12.04 -7.77 -3.53
N PHE A 95 11.13 -8.20 -4.42
CA PHE A 95 11.04 -7.61 -5.76
C PHE A 95 10.46 -6.19 -5.77
N ILE A 96 9.57 -5.85 -4.83
CA ILE A 96 9.07 -4.47 -4.68
C ILE A 96 10.22 -3.56 -4.23
N VAL A 97 11.03 -3.99 -3.26
CA VAL A 97 12.21 -3.22 -2.81
C VAL A 97 13.22 -3.06 -3.96
N GLU A 98 13.55 -4.15 -4.66
CA GLU A 98 14.43 -4.10 -5.83
C GLU A 98 13.88 -3.14 -6.89
N TYR A 99 12.58 -3.20 -7.19
CA TYR A 99 11.94 -2.29 -8.15
C TYR A 99 12.08 -0.82 -7.73
N VAL A 100 11.86 -0.49 -6.46
CA VAL A 100 12.00 0.88 -5.96
C VAL A 100 13.45 1.36 -6.02
N VAL A 101 14.41 0.51 -5.66
CA VAL A 101 15.84 0.85 -5.69
C VAL A 101 16.34 1.07 -7.12
N TRP A 102 15.95 0.21 -8.05
CA TRP A 102 16.42 0.27 -9.44
C TRP A 102 15.69 1.28 -10.33
N ASN A 103 14.56 1.83 -9.89
CA ASN A 103 13.71 2.75 -10.67
C ASN A 103 13.37 4.02 -9.87
N GLU A 104 14.35 4.56 -9.15
CA GLU A 104 14.16 5.63 -8.15
C GLU A 104 13.39 6.85 -8.70
N TYR A 105 13.68 7.25 -9.94
CA TYR A 105 13.00 8.39 -10.57
C TYR A 105 11.52 8.09 -10.82
N GLU A 106 11.21 6.95 -11.44
CA GLU A 106 9.87 6.54 -11.83
C GLU A 106 8.97 6.33 -10.61
N VAL A 107 9.49 5.66 -9.58
CA VAL A 107 8.72 5.34 -8.37
C VAL A 107 8.41 6.57 -7.53
N GLU A 108 9.34 7.54 -7.49
CA GLU A 108 9.13 8.80 -6.80
C GLU A 108 8.18 9.72 -7.59
N LYS A 109 8.32 9.76 -8.92
CA LYS A 109 7.37 10.45 -9.80
C LYS A 109 5.96 9.90 -9.58
N SER A 110 5.80 8.58 -9.60
CA SER A 110 4.53 7.90 -9.38
C SER A 110 3.93 8.22 -8.01
N PHE A 111 4.74 8.20 -6.94
CA PHE A 111 4.28 8.57 -5.61
C PHE A 111 3.73 10.01 -5.59
N ARG A 112 4.48 10.99 -6.12
CA ARG A 112 4.06 12.39 -6.14
C ARG A 112 2.76 12.59 -6.90
N GLU A 113 2.63 11.97 -8.07
CA GLU A 113 1.40 12.05 -8.88
C GLU A 113 0.19 11.50 -8.13
N HIS A 114 0.33 10.34 -7.48
CA HIS A 114 -0.75 9.73 -6.70
C HIS A 114 -1.07 10.55 -5.44
N LYS A 115 -0.07 11.11 -4.76
CA LYS A 115 -0.26 11.99 -3.60
C LYS A 115 -1.06 13.24 -3.97
N LEU A 116 -0.65 13.93 -5.04
CA LEU A 116 -1.35 15.11 -5.55
C LEU A 116 -2.80 14.79 -5.95
N ASN A 117 -3.02 13.67 -6.64
CA ASN A 117 -4.37 13.25 -7.04
C ASN A 117 -5.24 12.88 -5.84
N TYR A 118 -4.67 12.24 -4.83
CA TYR A 118 -5.35 11.90 -3.59
C TYR A 118 -5.77 13.16 -2.83
N GLU A 119 -4.86 14.13 -2.66
CA GLU A 119 -5.13 15.41 -2.00
C GLU A 119 -6.23 16.20 -2.71
N ARG A 120 -6.19 16.27 -4.05
CA ARG A 120 -7.26 16.90 -4.84
C ARG A 120 -8.62 16.25 -4.62
N THR A 121 -8.67 14.91 -4.64
CA THR A 121 -9.90 14.15 -4.42
C THR A 121 -10.43 14.32 -2.99
N ALA A 122 -9.54 14.33 -2.00
CA ALA A 122 -9.88 14.53 -0.60
C ALA A 122 -10.47 15.94 -0.34
N MET A 123 -9.86 16.98 -0.93
CA MET A 123 -10.38 18.35 -0.85
C MET A 123 -11.77 18.48 -1.49
N SER A 124 -11.96 17.94 -2.70
CA SER A 124 -13.27 17.96 -3.39
C SER A 124 -14.35 17.23 -2.57
N SER A 125 -14.01 16.08 -1.99
CA SER A 125 -14.93 15.31 -1.14
C SER A 125 -15.32 16.09 0.11
N LYS A 126 -14.37 16.78 0.77
CA LYS A 126 -14.62 17.61 1.95
C LYS A 126 -15.50 18.81 1.62
N TYR A 127 -15.25 19.47 0.48
CA TYR A 127 -16.08 20.57 -0.02
C TYR A 127 -17.55 20.14 -0.26
N ASN A 128 -17.75 19.00 -0.93
CA ASN A 128 -19.08 18.46 -1.19
C ASN A 128 -19.84 18.07 0.09
N GLN A 129 -19.14 17.55 1.11
CA GLN A 129 -19.73 17.26 2.41
C GLN A 129 -20.15 18.55 3.15
N LEU A 130 -19.38 19.64 3.04
CA LEU A 130 -19.72 20.92 3.64
C LEU A 130 -20.95 21.57 2.99
N ILE A 131 -21.11 21.44 1.67
CA ILE A 131 -22.32 21.91 0.98
C ILE A 131 -23.55 21.09 1.41
N LYS A 132 -23.44 19.75 1.44
CA LYS A 132 -24.56 18.89 1.86
C LYS A 132 -25.01 19.09 3.30
N LYS A 133 -24.17 19.64 4.17
CA LYS A 133 -24.54 19.98 5.57
C LYS A 133 -25.21 21.35 5.71
N LYS A 134 -25.19 22.19 4.67
CA LYS A 134 -25.81 23.53 4.65
C LYS A 134 -27.20 23.55 4.02
N ILE A 135 -27.63 22.46 3.39
CA ILE A 135 -28.97 22.22 2.82
C ILE A 135 -29.72 21.29 3.78
#